data_AF-A0A1V6E268-F1
#
_entry.id   AF-A0A1V6E268-F1
#
_cell.length_a   1.000
_cell.length_b   1.000
_cell.length_c   1.000
_cell.angle_alpha   90.00
_cell.angle_beta   90.00
_cell.angle_gamma   90.00
#
_symmetry.space_group_name_H-M   'P 1'
#
loop_
_entity.id
_entity.type
_entity.pdbx_description
1 polymer ?
#
loop_
_entity_poly.entity_id
_entity_poly.type
_entity_poly.pdbx_seq_one_letter_code
_entity_poly.pdbx_strand_id
1 'polypeptide(L)'
;MHNVFSARLSNSLEVLESLEGDCTEHSVLFIGLARAVGLPAREVAGLIYVEGSQPGFYFHQWATVWLGEWVDVDPTFNQLPVDVTHIKLSEGDWFRQAKILPLIGRMKIKVLTDLPEKKPAEESAPEAGQ
;
A
#
# COMPACT_ATOMS: atom_id res chain seq x y z
N MET A 1 -1.17 0.52 -24.56
CA MET A 1 -1.47 -0.12 -23.27
C MET A 1 -2.89 -0.63 -23.34
N HIS A 2 -3.09 -1.94 -23.35
CA HIS A 2 -4.42 -2.49 -23.15
C HIS A 2 -4.72 -2.37 -21.66
N ASN A 3 -5.63 -1.47 -21.29
CA ASN A 3 -6.14 -1.40 -19.92
C ASN A 3 -7.21 -2.49 -19.77
N VAL A 4 -6.79 -3.71 -19.48
CA VAL A 4 -7.71 -4.78 -19.11
C VAL A 4 -7.99 -4.62 -17.62
N PHE A 5 -9.04 -3.89 -17.26
CA PHE A 5 -9.62 -3.98 -15.92
C PHE A 5 -10.30 -5.34 -15.80
N SER A 6 -9.59 -6.32 -15.25
CA SER A 6 -10.15 -7.64 -14.95
C SER A 6 -10.48 -7.70 -13.47
N ALA A 7 -11.77 -7.64 -13.12
CA ALA A 7 -12.22 -8.12 -11.81
C ALA A 7 -12.27 -9.65 -11.82
N ARG A 8 -11.18 -10.30 -12.23
CA ARG A 8 -11.05 -11.76 -12.14
C ARG A 8 -10.67 -12.09 -10.72
N LEU A 9 -11.39 -13.03 -10.12
CA LEU A 9 -10.97 -13.68 -8.88
C LEU A 9 -9.87 -14.69 -9.23
N SER A 10 -8.73 -14.18 -9.71
CA SER A 10 -7.59 -14.97 -10.14
C SER A 10 -6.89 -15.56 -8.91
N ASN A 11 -6.50 -16.84 -8.95
CA ASN A 11 -5.66 -17.44 -7.92
C ASN A 11 -4.17 -17.47 -8.34
N SER A 12 -3.26 -17.71 -7.40
CA SER A 12 -1.81 -17.63 -7.66
C SER A 12 -1.33 -18.55 -8.79
N LEU A 13 -1.96 -19.72 -8.98
CA LEU A 13 -1.60 -20.65 -10.05
C LEU A 13 -2.03 -20.11 -11.43
N GLU A 14 -3.25 -19.62 -11.54
CA GLU A 14 -3.75 -19.01 -12.79
C GLU A 14 -2.88 -17.83 -13.23
N VAL A 15 -2.46 -16.98 -12.28
CA VAL A 15 -1.57 -15.85 -12.57
C VAL A 15 -0.18 -16.33 -13.00
N LEU A 16 0.35 -17.37 -12.35
CA LEU A 16 1.63 -17.95 -12.73
C LEU A 16 1.61 -18.54 -14.15
N GLU A 17 0.47 -19.11 -14.56
CA GLU A 17 0.28 -19.66 -15.91
C GLU A 17 0.04 -18.57 -16.97
N SER A 18 -0.74 -17.53 -16.64
CA SER A 18 -1.08 -16.45 -17.57
C SER A 18 0.06 -15.46 -17.78
N LEU A 19 0.89 -15.24 -16.76
CA LEU A 19 1.93 -14.21 -16.72
C LEU A 19 1.40 -12.80 -17.01
N GLU A 20 0.13 -12.55 -16.68
CA GLU A 20 -0.55 -11.28 -16.93
C GLU A 20 -1.51 -10.94 -15.78
N GLY A 21 -1.58 -9.66 -15.44
CA GLY A 21 -2.57 -9.11 -14.51
C GLY A 21 -2.20 -7.73 -13.97
N ASP A 22 -3.02 -7.20 -13.07
CA ASP A 22 -2.82 -5.89 -12.44
C ASP A 22 -2.32 -6.02 -10.99
N CYS A 23 -2.55 -5.00 -10.16
CA CYS A 23 -2.21 -4.99 -8.74
C CYS A 23 -2.71 -6.23 -7.96
N THR A 24 -3.89 -6.72 -8.32
CA THR A 24 -4.53 -7.86 -7.68
C THR A 24 -3.73 -9.13 -7.96
N GLU A 25 -3.47 -9.42 -9.24
CA GLU A 25 -2.73 -10.61 -9.66
C GLU A 25 -1.28 -10.61 -9.16
N HIS A 26 -0.58 -9.47 -9.22
CA HIS A 26 0.78 -9.37 -8.68
C HIS A 26 0.82 -9.70 -7.19
N SER A 27 -0.14 -9.18 -6.41
CA SER A 27 -0.26 -9.43 -4.98
C SER A 27 -0.55 -10.89 -4.68
N VAL A 28 -1.54 -11.48 -5.36
CA VAL A 28 -1.95 -12.88 -5.17
C VAL A 28 -0.81 -13.83 -5.55
N LEU A 29 -0.08 -13.56 -6.63
CA LEU A 29 1.07 -14.36 -7.02
C LEU A 29 2.20 -14.27 -5.99
N PHE A 30 2.56 -13.06 -5.56
CA PHE A 30 3.58 -12.85 -4.54
C PHE A 30 3.24 -13.61 -3.25
N ILE A 31 2.00 -13.50 -2.77
CA ILE A 31 1.55 -14.16 -1.55
C ILE A 31 1.62 -15.68 -1.68
N GLY A 32 1.22 -16.23 -2.83
CA GLY A 32 1.32 -17.66 -3.12
C GLY A 32 2.77 -18.14 -3.05
N LEU A 33 3.70 -17.43 -3.69
CA LEU A 33 5.13 -17.75 -3.69
C LEU A 33 5.76 -17.61 -2.30
N ALA A 34 5.45 -16.53 -1.56
CA ALA A 34 5.93 -16.33 -0.20
C ALA A 34 5.49 -17.48 0.73
N ARG A 35 4.21 -17.87 0.65
CA ARG A 35 3.68 -19.00 1.42
C ARG A 35 4.31 -20.33 1.01
N ALA A 36 4.61 -20.53 -0.27
CA ALA A 36 5.26 -21.74 -0.77
C ALA A 36 6.68 -21.93 -0.19
N VAL A 37 7.39 -20.84 0.12
CA VAL A 37 8.70 -20.89 0.82
C VAL A 37 8.58 -20.81 2.35
N GLY A 38 7.36 -20.93 2.90
CA GLY A 38 7.11 -20.98 4.34
C GLY A 38 6.97 -19.63 5.04
N LEU A 39 6.88 -18.52 4.29
CA LEU A 39 6.66 -17.19 4.86
C LEU A 39 5.16 -16.90 5.01
N PRO A 40 4.68 -16.55 6.22
CA PRO A 40 3.33 -16.01 6.37
C PRO A 40 3.18 -14.72 5.57
N ALA A 41 2.20 -14.69 4.65
CA ALA A 41 1.88 -13.51 3.85
C ALA A 41 0.36 -13.32 3.74
N ARG A 42 -0.09 -12.07 3.56
CA ARG A 42 -1.51 -11.68 3.51
C ARG A 42 -1.71 -10.56 2.50
N GLU A 43 -2.93 -10.46 1.97
CA GLU A 43 -3.34 -9.36 1.11
C GLU A 43 -3.59 -8.09 1.92
N VAL A 44 -3.30 -6.96 1.29
CA VAL A 44 -3.57 -5.63 1.82
C VAL A 44 -4.27 -4.81 0.75
N ALA A 45 -5.31 -4.09 1.14
CA ALA A 45 -6.03 -3.18 0.26
C ALA A 45 -6.06 -1.77 0.86
N GLY A 46 -5.88 -0.77 0.00
CA GLY A 46 -5.81 0.62 0.44
C GLY A 46 -5.65 1.59 -0.71
N LEU A 47 -4.91 2.67 -0.46
CA LEU A 47 -4.63 3.71 -1.43
C LEU A 47 -3.13 3.89 -1.61
N ILE A 48 -2.71 4.20 -2.83
CA ILE A 48 -1.34 4.64 -3.14
C ILE A 48 -1.39 5.98 -3.85
N TYR A 49 -0.31 6.75 -3.77
CA TYR A 49 -0.16 7.93 -4.62
C TYR A 49 0.45 7.54 -5.96
N VAL A 50 -0.25 7.83 -7.05
CA VAL A 50 0.25 7.62 -8.42
C VAL A 50 0.59 8.98 -9.00
N GLU A 51 1.83 9.13 -9.47
CA GLU A 51 2.26 10.28 -10.25
C GLU A 51 1.83 10.15 -11.72
N GLY A 52 1.73 11.27 -12.44
CA GLY A 52 1.47 11.25 -13.88
C GLY A 52 0.62 12.41 -14.36
N SER A 53 -0.11 12.20 -15.46
CA SER A 53 -0.99 13.21 -16.06
C SER A 53 -2.20 13.56 -15.19
N GLN A 54 -2.63 12.64 -14.33
CA GLN A 54 -3.66 12.83 -13.32
C GLN A 54 -3.10 12.28 -12.00
N PRO A 55 -2.29 13.07 -11.27
CA PRO A 55 -1.70 12.61 -10.03
C PRO A 55 -2.76 12.53 -8.93
N GLY A 56 -2.65 11.54 -8.05
CA GLY A 56 -3.61 11.39 -6.96
C GLY A 56 -3.54 10.06 -6.25
N PHE A 57 -4.41 9.91 -5.24
CA PHE A 57 -4.55 8.66 -4.51
C PHE A 57 -5.58 7.75 -5.16
N TYR A 58 -5.17 6.53 -5.49
CA TYR A 58 -5.99 5.52 -6.16
C TYR A 58 -6.07 4.24 -5.34
N PHE A 59 -7.18 3.51 -5.47
CA PHE A 59 -7.31 2.18 -4.89
C PHE A 59 -6.25 1.25 -5.43
N HIS A 60 -5.68 0.46 -4.53
CA HIS A 60 -4.61 -0.47 -4.83
C HIS A 60 -4.64 -1.67 -3.90
N GLN A 61 -4.11 -2.78 -4.38
CA GLN A 61 -3.89 -4.01 -3.62
C GLN A 61 -2.41 -4.37 -3.66
N TRP A 62 -1.85 -4.69 -2.50
CA TRP A 62 -0.47 -5.14 -2.33
C TRP A 62 -0.42 -6.31 -1.33
N ALA A 63 0.77 -6.68 -0.85
CA ALA A 63 0.96 -7.76 0.10
C ALA A 63 1.67 -7.32 1.38
N THR A 64 1.51 -8.09 2.45
CA THR A 64 2.33 -7.98 3.65
C THR A 64 2.90 -9.35 4.00
N VAL A 65 4.17 -9.43 4.38
CA VAL A 65 4.91 -10.66 4.64
C VAL A 65 5.63 -10.59 5.99
N TRP A 66 5.67 -11.71 6.71
CA TRP A 66 6.32 -11.81 8.01
C TRP A 66 7.81 -12.13 7.89
N LEU A 67 8.66 -11.17 8.26
CA LEU A 67 10.13 -11.27 8.24
C LEU A 67 10.76 -11.11 9.64
N GLY A 68 10.02 -11.47 10.69
CA GLY A 68 10.29 -11.09 12.09
C GLY A 68 9.41 -9.94 12.57
N GLU A 69 8.87 -9.18 11.62
CA GLU A 69 7.78 -8.23 11.74
C GLU A 69 6.93 -8.26 10.46
N TRP A 70 5.75 -7.63 10.46
CA TRP A 70 4.93 -7.48 9.26
C TRP A 70 5.52 -6.38 8.38
N VAL A 71 6.04 -6.77 7.22
CA VAL A 71 6.61 -5.85 6.23
C VAL A 71 5.68 -5.81 5.02
N ASP A 72 5.17 -4.63 4.72
CA ASP A 72 4.37 -4.39 3.52
C ASP A 72 5.28 -4.32 2.28
N VAL A 73 4.84 -4.98 1.21
CA VAL A 73 5.56 -5.12 -0.06
C VAL A 73 4.60 -4.90 -1.22
N ASP A 74 5.06 -4.17 -2.22
CA ASP A 74 4.30 -3.92 -3.44
C ASP A 74 5.00 -4.58 -4.64
N PRO A 75 4.55 -5.79 -5.06
CA PRO A 75 5.11 -6.47 -6.21
C PRO A 75 4.75 -5.81 -7.55
N THR A 76 3.73 -4.95 -7.61
CA THR A 76 3.35 -4.21 -8.82
C THR A 76 4.34 -3.11 -9.14
N PHE A 77 4.88 -2.45 -8.11
CA PHE A 77 5.90 -1.40 -8.26
C PHE A 77 7.31 -1.83 -7.84
N ASN A 78 7.49 -3.12 -7.51
CA ASN A 78 8.76 -3.67 -7.03
C ASN A 78 9.32 -2.90 -5.81
N GLN A 79 8.47 -2.65 -4.81
CA GLN A 79 8.82 -1.93 -3.58
C GLN A 79 8.83 -2.87 -2.36
N LEU A 80 9.92 -2.82 -1.59
CA LEU A 80 10.09 -3.53 -0.31
C LEU A 80 11.09 -2.74 0.57
N PRO A 81 10.66 -2.15 1.70
CA PRO A 81 9.26 -1.96 2.09
C PRO A 81 8.55 -0.95 1.18
N VAL A 82 7.21 -0.92 1.25
CA VAL A 82 6.43 0.17 0.64
C VAL A 82 6.77 1.52 1.28
N ASP A 83 6.61 2.60 0.51
CA ASP A 83 6.79 3.96 1.01
C ASP A 83 5.57 4.48 1.81
N VAL A 84 5.69 5.70 2.34
CA VAL A 84 4.63 6.35 3.14
C VAL A 84 3.39 6.74 2.34
N THR A 85 3.39 6.58 1.01
CA THR A 85 2.22 6.87 0.17
C THR A 85 1.22 5.72 0.15
N HIS A 86 1.58 4.56 0.70
CA HIS A 86 0.71 3.40 0.85
C HIS A 86 -0.15 3.51 2.12
N ILE A 87 -1.40 3.95 1.95
CA ILE A 87 -2.36 4.11 3.03
C ILE A 87 -3.21 2.84 3.13
N LYS A 88 -2.86 1.95 4.07
CA LYS A 88 -3.58 0.71 4.38
C LYS A 88 -5.00 1.01 4.90
N LEU A 89 -6.02 0.41 4.27
CA LEU A 89 -7.42 0.50 4.72
C LEU A 89 -7.94 -0.84 5.27
N SER A 90 -7.47 -1.95 4.73
CA SER A 90 -7.83 -3.30 5.16
C SER A 90 -6.69 -4.28 4.91
N GLU A 91 -6.62 -5.35 5.70
CA GLU A 91 -5.71 -6.47 5.51
C GLU A 91 -6.39 -7.80 5.84
N GLY A 92 -5.88 -8.87 5.24
CA GLY A 92 -6.33 -10.24 5.47
C GLY A 92 -7.34 -10.73 4.44
N ASP A 93 -8.26 -11.59 4.86
CA ASP A 93 -9.19 -12.28 3.96
C ASP A 93 -10.11 -11.34 3.16
N TRP A 94 -10.69 -11.89 2.09
CA TRP A 94 -11.60 -11.18 1.20
C TRP A 94 -12.78 -10.52 1.91
N PHE A 95 -13.34 -11.15 2.96
CA PHE A 95 -14.47 -10.57 3.69
C PHE A 95 -14.07 -9.30 4.44
N ARG A 96 -12.85 -9.22 4.95
CA ARG A 96 -12.30 -7.99 5.53
C ARG A 96 -12.12 -6.93 4.46
N GLN A 97 -11.52 -7.29 3.33
CA GLN A 97 -11.30 -6.36 2.23
C GLN A 97 -12.60 -5.83 1.63
N ALA A 98 -13.63 -6.66 1.48
CA ALA A 98 -14.94 -6.25 0.98
C ALA A 98 -15.59 -5.11 1.79
N LYS A 99 -15.17 -4.91 3.05
CA LYS A 99 -15.63 -3.79 3.89
C LYS A 99 -15.20 -2.42 3.36
N ILE A 100 -14.18 -2.35 2.50
CA ILE A 100 -13.74 -1.08 1.90
C ILE A 100 -14.54 -0.71 0.64
N LEU A 101 -15.31 -1.63 0.05
CA LEU A 101 -16.10 -1.39 -1.16
C LEU A 101 -16.98 -0.14 -1.07
N PRO A 102 -17.69 0.15 0.04
CA PRO A 102 -18.51 1.36 0.16
C PRO A 102 -17.71 2.67 0.15
N LEU A 103 -16.39 2.62 0.37
CA LEU A 103 -15.49 3.77 0.33
C LEU A 103 -15.04 4.11 -1.11
N ILE A 104 -15.09 3.12 -2.01
CA ILE A 104 -14.67 3.27 -3.40
C ILE A 104 -15.52 4.34 -4.10
N GLY A 105 -14.85 5.31 -4.74
CA GLY A 105 -15.49 6.42 -5.45
C GLY A 105 -16.16 7.48 -4.56
N ARG A 106 -16.21 7.27 -3.24
CA ARG A 106 -16.81 8.21 -2.27
C ARG A 106 -15.79 8.96 -1.42
N MET A 107 -14.58 8.41 -1.28
CA MET A 107 -13.51 9.07 -0.55
C MET A 107 -12.97 10.29 -1.28
N LYS A 108 -12.57 11.30 -0.49
CA LYS A 108 -11.86 12.50 -0.95
C LYS A 108 -10.63 12.67 -0.10
N ILE A 109 -9.50 12.98 -0.74
CA ILE A 109 -8.25 13.26 -0.04
C ILE A 109 -7.90 14.73 -0.24
N LYS A 110 -7.56 15.40 0.85
CA LYS A 110 -7.05 16.76 0.87
C LYS A 110 -5.66 16.72 1.50
N VAL A 111 -4.64 17.07 0.73
CA VAL A 111 -3.28 17.24 1.25
C VAL A 111 -3.25 18.56 2.03
N LEU A 112 -2.81 18.51 3.28
CA LEU A 112 -2.62 19.69 4.12
C LEU A 112 -1.16 20.15 3.97
N THR A 113 -0.95 21.39 3.58
CA THR A 113 0.38 22.00 3.40
C THR A 113 0.94 22.62 4.67
N ASP A 114 0.13 22.69 5.73
CA ASP A 114 0.47 23.43 6.94
C ASP A 114 1.24 22.52 7.90
N LEU A 115 2.56 22.41 7.69
CA LEU A 115 3.44 22.00 8.78
C LEU A 115 3.41 23.12 9.84
N PRO A 116 3.12 22.83 11.12
CA PRO A 116 3.19 23.86 12.15
C PRO A 116 4.59 24.47 12.12
N GLU A 117 4.69 25.79 12.04
CA GLU A 117 5.95 26.50 12.15
C GLU A 117 6.68 25.97 13.38
N LYS A 118 7.91 25.49 13.18
CA LYS A 118 8.77 25.09 14.28
C LYS A 118 9.00 26.34 15.13
N LYS A 119 8.29 26.43 16.27
CA LYS A 119 8.44 27.53 17.21
C LYS A 119 9.94 27.71 17.45
N PRO A 120 10.51 28.92 17.29
CA PRO A 120 11.93 29.14 17.55
C PRO A 120 12.22 28.59 18.94
N ALA A 121 13.27 27.77 19.03
CA ALA A 121 13.77 27.33 20.33
C ALA A 121 13.96 28.61 21.16
N GLU A 122 13.30 28.67 22.33
CA GLU A 122 13.62 29.70 23.31
C GLU A 122 15.12 29.63 23.53
N GLU A 123 15.82 30.65 23.05
CA GLU A 123 17.22 30.88 23.33
C GLU A 123 17.30 31.00 24.84
N SER A 124 17.75 29.93 25.49
CA SER A 124 18.02 29.91 26.92
C SER A 124 19.00 31.05 27.17
N ALA A 125 18.52 32.08 27.87
CA ALA A 125 19.32 33.22 28.28
C ALA A 125 20.65 32.73 28.90
N PRO A 126 21.77 33.42 28.64
CA PRO A 126 23.03 33.00 29.23
C PRO A 126 22.91 33.09 30.75
N GLU A 127 23.23 32.01 31.44
CA GLU A 127 23.53 32.03 32.87
C GLU A 127 24.65 33.06 33.09
N ALA A 128 24.27 34.23 33.60
CA ALA A 128 25.22 35.20 34.11
C ALA A 128 25.81 34.64 35.42
N GLY A 129 26.95 33.98 35.30
CA GLY A 129 27.84 33.74 36.42
C GLY A 129 28.56 35.03 36.81
N GLN A 130 28.23 35.56 37.99
CA GLN A 130 29.12 36.10 39.03
C GLN A 130 28.29 36.76 40.14
#